data_AF-F7JKD6-F1
#
_entry.id   AF-F7JKD6-F1
#
_cell.length_a   1.000
_cell.length_b   1.000
_cell.length_c   1.000
_cell.angle_alpha   90.00
_cell.angle_beta   90.00
_cell.angle_gamma   90.00
#
_symmetry.space_group_name_H-M   'P 1'
#
loop_
_entity.id
_entity.type
_entity.pdbx_description
1 polymer ?
#
loop_
_entity_poly.entity_id
_entity_poly.type
_entity_poly.pdbx_seq_one_letter_code
_entity_poly.pdbx_strand_id
1 'polypeptide(L)'
;MTIQKAIEILKNERPGCGEKVIYTESERCESYDIAISASEKQIPKKAEYGGGYIDNGFVKYRMAKCPNCDRWHSSREEIFYCSKCGQRLDWSDVY
;
A
#
# COMPACT_ATOMS: atom_id res chain seq x y z
N MET A 1 -12.13 -12.96 1.57
CA MET A 1 -12.83 -12.13 0.56
C MET A 1 -11.86 -11.48 -0.47
N THR A 2 -12.33 -11.04 -1.65
CA THR A 2 -11.54 -10.25 -2.63
C THR A 2 -11.66 -8.74 -2.39
N ILE A 3 -10.70 -7.95 -2.90
CA ILE A 3 -10.75 -6.46 -2.79
C ILE A 3 -12.00 -5.90 -3.48
N GLN A 4 -12.37 -6.44 -4.65
CA GLN A 4 -13.56 -5.99 -5.39
C GLN A 4 -14.84 -6.22 -4.58
N LYS A 5 -14.98 -7.39 -3.94
CA LYS A 5 -16.15 -7.70 -3.10
C LYS A 5 -16.18 -6.84 -1.83
N ALA A 6 -15.02 -6.59 -1.21
CA ALA A 6 -14.95 -5.66 -0.08
C ALA A 6 -15.42 -4.25 -0.48
N ILE A 7 -14.98 -3.74 -1.63
CA ILE A 7 -15.41 -2.43 -2.15
C ILE A 7 -16.91 -2.40 -2.43
N GLU A 8 -17.48 -3.48 -2.97
CA GLU A 8 -18.92 -3.61 -3.20
C GLU A 8 -19.72 -3.49 -1.90
N ILE A 9 -19.33 -4.23 -0.86
CA ILE A 9 -19.96 -4.18 0.46
C ILE A 9 -19.88 -2.76 1.04
N LEU A 10 -18.70 -2.15 1.05
CA LEU A 10 -18.50 -0.80 1.58
C LEU A 10 -19.34 0.25 0.83
N LYS A 11 -19.49 0.10 -0.50
CA LYS A 11 -20.36 0.97 -1.32
C LYS A 11 -21.84 0.78 -0.98
N ASN A 12 -22.29 -0.46 -0.79
CA ASN A 12 -23.66 -0.77 -0.37
C ASN A 12 -23.98 -0.20 1.02
N GLU A 13 -23.01 -0.21 1.93
CA GLU A 13 -23.20 0.29 3.30
C GLU A 13 -23.21 1.82 3.41
N ARG A 14 -22.65 2.53 2.43
CA ARG A 14 -22.65 4.00 2.39
C ARG A 14 -24.05 4.56 2.72
N PRO A 15 -24.16 5.57 3.61
CA PRO A 15 -25.45 6.19 3.91
C PRO A 15 -26.08 6.79 2.64
N GLY A 16 -27.34 6.46 2.37
CA GLY A 16 -28.08 6.88 1.17
C GLY A 16 -29.46 6.20 1.08
N CYS A 17 -30.35 6.76 0.27
CA CYS A 17 -31.71 6.27 0.04
C CYS A 17 -31.71 5.17 -1.05
N GLY A 18 -32.08 3.94 -0.68
CA GLY A 18 -32.18 2.80 -1.58
C GLY A 18 -32.27 1.48 -0.81
N GLU A 19 -32.74 0.44 -1.47
CA GLU A 19 -32.71 -0.92 -0.94
C GLU A 19 -31.27 -1.41 -0.88
N LYS A 20 -30.86 -1.96 0.27
CA LYS A 20 -29.49 -2.44 0.50
C LYS A 20 -29.46 -3.95 0.49
N VAL A 21 -28.44 -4.51 -0.15
CA VAL A 21 -28.14 -5.94 -0.05
C VAL A 21 -27.72 -6.24 1.39
N ILE A 22 -28.27 -7.32 1.95
CA ILE A 22 -27.91 -7.79 3.29
C ILE A 22 -26.69 -8.70 3.17
N TYR A 23 -25.58 -8.27 3.78
CA TYR A 23 -24.37 -9.08 3.94
C TYR A 23 -24.27 -9.61 5.36
N THR A 24 -23.59 -10.74 5.54
CA THR A 24 -23.35 -11.31 6.87
C THR A 24 -22.40 -10.44 7.68
N GLU A 25 -22.44 -10.56 9.01
CA GLU A 25 -21.51 -9.85 9.90
C GLU A 25 -20.05 -10.18 9.56
N SER A 26 -19.73 -11.45 9.28
CA SER A 26 -18.39 -11.87 8.88
C SER A 26 -17.91 -11.17 7.59
N GLU A 27 -18.78 -11.04 6.59
CA GLU A 27 -18.43 -10.35 5.34
C GLU A 27 -18.20 -8.86 5.56
N ARG A 28 -18.97 -8.22 6.45
CA ARG A 28 -18.75 -6.82 6.83
C ARG A 28 -17.40 -6.64 7.53
N CYS A 29 -17.11 -7.47 8.54
CA CYS A 29 -15.84 -7.44 9.26
C CYS A 29 -14.64 -7.60 8.32
N GLU A 30 -14.64 -8.64 7.46
CA GLU A 30 -13.57 -8.81 6.48
C GLU A 30 -13.45 -7.60 5.52
N SER A 31 -14.56 -6.91 5.21
CA SER A 31 -14.53 -5.75 4.31
C SER A 31 -13.87 -4.54 4.95
N TYR A 32 -14.13 -4.31 6.24
CA TYR A 32 -13.49 -3.27 7.03
C TYR A 32 -12.00 -3.57 7.20
N ASP A 33 -11.62 -4.81 7.52
CA ASP A 33 -10.21 -5.19 7.66
C ASP A 33 -9.41 -4.95 6.37
N ILE A 34 -10.00 -5.31 5.21
CA ILE A 34 -9.41 -5.03 3.90
C ILE A 34 -9.28 -3.52 3.67
N ALA A 35 -10.31 -2.73 3.98
CA ALA A 35 -10.29 -1.28 3.79
C ALA A 35 -9.27 -0.58 4.68
N ILE A 36 -9.18 -0.99 5.95
CA ILE A 36 -8.21 -0.48 6.92
C ILE A 36 -6.80 -0.79 6.43
N SER A 37 -6.50 -2.06 6.10
CA SER A 37 -5.18 -2.45 5.61
C SER A 37 -4.78 -1.72 4.32
N ALA A 38 -5.71 -1.52 3.40
CA ALA A 38 -5.46 -0.77 2.18
C ALA A 38 -5.18 0.72 2.46
N SER A 39 -5.93 1.31 3.39
CA SER A 39 -5.78 2.73 3.79
C SER A 39 -4.47 2.97 4.53
N GLU A 40 -4.09 2.09 5.45
CA GLU A 40 -2.81 2.14 6.15
C GLU A 40 -1.61 2.10 5.19
N LYS A 41 -1.69 1.30 4.13
CA LYS A 41 -0.66 1.24 3.08
C LYS A 41 -0.53 2.53 2.28
N GLN A 42 -1.57 3.38 2.23
CA GLN A 42 -1.50 4.68 1.55
C GLN A 42 -0.79 5.76 2.39
N ILE A 43 -0.62 5.54 3.71
CA ILE A 43 0.16 6.42 4.57
C ILE A 43 1.64 6.19 4.25
N PRO A 44 2.41 7.21 3.82
CA PRO A 44 3.83 7.06 3.52
C PRO A 44 4.61 6.54 4.74
N LYS A 45 5.48 5.55 4.51
CA LYS A 45 6.46 5.08 5.50
C LYS A 45 7.86 5.21 4.91
N LYS A 46 8.81 5.66 5.73
CA LYS A 46 10.21 5.83 5.32
C LYS A 46 10.78 4.52 4.81
N ALA A 47 11.43 4.56 3.65
CA ALA A 47 12.16 3.43 3.13
C ALA A 47 13.44 3.20 3.95
N GLU A 48 13.75 1.94 4.26
CA GLU A 48 14.90 1.60 5.11
C GLU A 48 16.15 1.43 4.25
N TYR A 49 17.05 2.41 4.24
CA TYR A 49 18.29 2.32 3.47
C TYR A 49 19.21 1.24 4.04
N GLY A 50 19.54 0.25 3.21
CA GLY A 50 20.38 -0.89 3.60
C GLY A 50 21.87 -0.72 3.30
N GLY A 51 22.33 0.51 3.02
CA GLY A 51 23.73 0.82 2.72
C GLY A 51 24.24 0.39 1.32
N GLY A 52 23.46 -0.38 0.57
CA GLY A 52 23.78 -0.77 -0.81
C GLY A 52 23.55 0.38 -1.80
N TYR A 53 24.46 0.55 -2.75
CA TYR A 53 24.26 1.40 -3.93
C TYR A 53 24.44 0.55 -5.20
N ILE A 54 23.62 0.82 -6.21
CA ILE A 54 23.85 0.30 -7.56
C ILE A 54 24.53 1.41 -8.34
N ASP A 55 25.73 1.12 -8.85
CA ASP A 55 26.47 1.97 -9.78
C ASP A 55 26.48 1.29 -11.15
N ASN A 56 25.81 1.90 -12.13
CA ASN A 56 25.82 1.44 -13.52
C ASN A 56 26.72 2.29 -14.41
N GLY A 57 27.61 3.10 -13.83
CA GLY A 57 28.50 4.03 -14.53
C GLY A 57 27.86 5.36 -14.94
N PHE A 58 26.53 5.48 -14.87
CA PHE A 58 25.78 6.69 -15.26
C PHE A 58 25.00 7.32 -14.11
N VAL A 59 24.45 6.52 -13.21
CA VAL A 59 23.67 7.00 -12.05
C VAL A 59 23.91 6.10 -10.85
N LYS A 60 24.08 6.70 -9.66
CA LYS A 60 24.17 6.00 -8.38
C LYS A 60 22.82 6.03 -7.69
N TYR A 61 22.22 4.86 -7.47
CA TYR A 61 20.96 4.77 -6.75
C TYR A 61 21.13 4.14 -5.36
N ARG A 62 20.48 4.78 -4.38
CA ARG A 62 20.07 4.26 -3.07
C ARG A 62 19.41 2.89 -3.20
N MET A 63 19.79 1.86 -2.45
CA MET A 63 18.92 0.70 -2.23
C MET A 63 18.28 0.78 -0.86
N ALA A 64 16.96 0.64 -0.82
CA ALA A 64 16.20 0.62 0.42
C ALA A 64 15.20 -0.54 0.44
N LYS A 65 14.88 -1.03 1.64
CA LYS A 65 13.84 -2.03 1.86
C LYS A 65 12.49 -1.35 2.11
N CYS A 66 11.44 -1.98 1.60
CA CYS A 66 10.08 -1.67 1.99
C CYS A 66 9.89 -2.02 3.47
N PRO A 67 9.45 -1.07 4.32
CA PRO A 67 9.32 -1.26 5.77
C PRO A 67 8.20 -2.24 6.17
N ASN A 68 7.44 -2.75 5.21
CA ASN A 68 6.30 -3.64 5.47
C ASN A 68 6.51 -5.08 4.97
N CYS A 69 7.49 -5.35 4.09
CA CYS A 69 7.57 -6.68 3.44
C CYS A 69 8.95 -7.07 2.90
N ASP A 70 9.99 -6.32 3.30
CA ASP A 70 11.41 -6.55 2.99
C ASP A 70 11.78 -6.56 1.50
N ARG A 71 10.88 -6.11 0.61
CA ARG A 71 11.20 -5.98 -0.82
C ARG A 71 12.17 -4.82 -1.00
N TRP A 72 13.24 -5.08 -1.75
CA TRP A 72 14.21 -4.06 -2.12
C TRP A 72 13.71 -3.21 -3.28
N HIS A 73 13.95 -1.91 -3.16
CA HIS A 73 13.68 -0.90 -4.17
C HIS A 73 14.93 -0.05 -4.39
N SER A 74 15.16 0.35 -5.64
CA SER A 74 16.09 1.44 -5.91
C SER A 74 15.39 2.76 -5.59
N SER A 75 16.11 3.73 -5.04
CA SER A 75 15.62 5.08 -4.76
C SER A 75 15.48 5.91 -6.03
N ARG A 76 15.11 5.28 -7.16
CA ARG A 76 14.72 5.99 -8.37
C ARG A 76 13.53 6.87 -8.01
N GLU A 77 13.57 8.11 -8.48
CA GLU A 77 12.61 9.16 -8.13
C GLU A 77 11.14 8.78 -8.44
N GLU A 78 10.91 7.72 -9.21
CA GLU A 78 9.58 7.28 -9.66
C GLU A 78 8.94 6.18 -8.79
N ILE A 79 9.66 5.56 -7.85
CA ILE A 79 9.12 4.40 -7.08
C ILE A 79 8.42 4.86 -5.79
N PHE A 80 7.20 5.38 -5.88
CA PHE A 80 6.44 5.82 -4.69
C PHE A 80 5.74 4.70 -3.93
N TYR A 81 5.62 3.51 -4.52
CA TYR A 81 4.89 2.39 -3.93
C TYR A 81 5.68 1.09 -4.04
N CYS A 82 5.63 0.28 -2.97
CA CYS A 82 6.21 -1.05 -2.98
C CYS A 82 5.45 -1.96 -3.95
N SER A 83 6.12 -2.43 -5.00
CA SER A 83 5.57 -3.36 -5.99
C SER A 83 5.16 -4.74 -5.43
N LYS A 84 5.54 -5.09 -4.19
CA LYS A 84 5.08 -6.31 -3.51
C LYS A 84 3.73 -6.13 -2.84
N CYS A 85 3.61 -5.09 -2.01
CA CYS A 85 2.59 -5.01 -0.97
C CYS A 85 1.74 -3.74 -1.05
N GLY A 86 2.10 -2.80 -1.93
CA GLY A 86 1.38 -1.54 -2.14
C GLY A 86 1.66 -0.45 -1.10
N GLN A 87 2.57 -0.67 -0.15
CA GLN A 87 2.97 0.35 0.83
C GLN A 87 3.54 1.57 0.11
N ARG A 88 2.98 2.76 0.38
CA ARG A 88 3.54 4.03 -0.07
C ARG A 88 4.86 4.29 0.66
N LEU A 89 5.89 4.56 -0.12
CA LEU A 89 7.26 4.77 0.35
C LEU A 89 7.56 6.26 0.42
N ASP A 90 8.16 6.67 1.52
CA ASP A 90 8.70 8.02 1.72
C ASP A 90 10.22 7.99 1.48
N TRP A 91 10.67 8.84 0.55
CA TRP A 91 12.05 8.99 0.11
C TRP A 91 12.63 10.37 0.45
N SER A 92 11.99 11.13 1.35
CA SER A 92 12.40 12.50 1.68
C SER A 92 13.80 12.64 2.28
N ASP A 93 14.50 11.55 2.60
CA ASP A 93 15.89 11.55 3.08
C ASP A 93 16.95 11.56 1.94
N VAL A 94 16.53 11.65 0.67
CA VAL A 94 17.44 11.82 -0.48
C VAL A 94 17.81 13.30 -0.62
N TYR A 95 18.81 13.76 0.14
CA TYR A 95 19.51 15.04 -0.06
C TYR A 95 21.00 14.82 -0.33
#